data_AF-A0A3D5UNR4-F1
#
_entry.id   AF-A0A3D5UNR4-F1
#
_cell.length_a   1.000
_cell.length_b   1.000
_cell.length_c   1.000
_cell.angle_alpha   90.00
_cell.angle_beta   90.00
_cell.angle_gamma   90.00
#
_symmetry.space_group_name_H-M   'P 1'
#
loop_
_entity.id
_entity.type
_entity.pdbx_description
1 polymer ?
#
loop_
_entity_poly.entity_id
_entity_poly.type
_entity_poly.pdbx_seq_one_letter_code
_entity_poly.pdbx_strand_id
1 'polypeptide(L)' 'MTVEKRYFENAAKSLVKKLEKRRFEAYYCEDKDAAREKALELIEEGASVAFGGSETIKQIGLV' A
#
# COMPACT_ATOMS: atom_id res chain seq x y z
N MET A 1 -17.86 7.05 -8.32
CA MET A 1 -16.98 7.39 -7.19
C MET A 1 -17.76 8.21 -6.17
N THR A 2 -17.67 7.88 -4.88
CA THR A 2 -18.25 8.67 -3.80
C THR A 2 -17.34 9.86 -3.45
N VAL A 3 -17.89 10.88 -2.79
CA VAL A 3 -17.12 12.05 -2.31
C VAL A 3 -15.99 11.59 -1.37
N GLU A 4 -16.27 10.60 -0.54
CA GLU A 4 -15.32 9.99 0.41
C GLU A 4 -14.12 9.35 -0.30
N LYS A 5 -14.36 8.53 -1.34
CA LYS A 5 -13.25 7.93 -2.11
C LYS A 5 -12.36 8.99 -2.74
N ARG A 6 -12.95 10.06 -3.27
CA ARG A 6 -12.22 11.18 -3.88
C ARG A 6 -11.41 11.97 -2.85
N TYR A 7 -11.93 12.10 -1.62
CA TYR A 7 -11.18 12.71 -0.52
C TYR A 7 -9.93 11.89 -0.19
N PHE A 8 -10.05 10.58 -0.02
CA PHE A 8 -8.91 9.70 0.27
C PHE A 8 -7.88 9.67 -0.86
N GLU A 9 -8.31 9.64 -2.12
CA GLU A 9 -7.41 9.68 -3.27
C GLU A 9 -6.58 10.98 -3.30
N ASN A 10 -7.21 12.13 -3.03
CA ASN A 10 -6.51 13.42 -2.97
C ASN A 10 -5.53 13.50 -1.79
N ALA A 11 -5.91 12.97 -0.63
CA ALA A 11 -5.04 12.88 0.53
C ALA A 11 -3.83 11.98 0.24
N ALA A 12 -4.06 10.83 -0.39
CA ALA A 12 -3.02 9.88 -0.77
C ALA A 12 -2.04 10.49 -1.77
N LYS A 13 -2.49 11.20 -2.80
CA LYS A 13 -1.61 11.93 -3.75
C LYS A 13 -0.63 12.86 -3.03
N SER A 14 -1.10 13.54 -1.99
CA SER A 14 -0.26 14.44 -1.19
C SER A 14 0.72 13.67 -0.31
N LEU A 15 0.31 12.52 0.23
CA LEU A 15 1.15 11.65 1.07
C LEU A 15 2.25 10.98 0.25
N VAL A 16 1.90 10.38 -0.89
CA VAL A 16 2.83 9.72 -1.82
C VAL A 16 3.94 10.69 -2.22
N LYS A 17 3.60 11.91 -2.67
CA LYS A 17 4.60 12.95 -2.99
C LYS A 17 5.55 13.28 -1.83
N LYS A 18 5.07 13.22 -0.59
CA LYS A 18 5.91 13.48 0.60
C LYS A 18 6.83 12.29 0.92
N LEU A 19 6.35 11.07 0.67
CA LEU A 19 7.12 9.83 0.84
C LEU A 19 8.20 9.71 -0.24
N GLU A 20 7.86 9.99 -1.50
CA GLU A 20 8.81 10.01 -2.63
C GLU A 20 9.94 11.02 -2.40
N LYS A 21 9.63 12.21 -1.86
CA LYS A 21 10.65 13.20 -1.46
C LYS A 21 11.65 12.68 -0.42
N ARG A 22 11.27 11.68 0.36
CA ARG A 22 12.11 10.99 1.34
C ARG A 22 12.73 9.70 0.78
N ARG A 23 12.65 9.49 -0.54
CA ARG A 23 13.12 8.32 -1.28
C ARG A 23 12.42 7.01 -0.93
N PHE A 24 11.16 7.09 -0.49
CA PHE A 24 10.30 5.91 -0.42
C PHE A 24 9.56 5.72 -1.73
N GLU A 25 9.44 4.47 -2.16
CA GLU A 25 8.55 4.07 -3.23
C GLU A 25 7.17 3.81 -2.61
N ALA A 26 6.21 4.68 -2.91
CA ALA A 26 4.91 4.69 -2.25
C ALA A 26 3.78 4.53 -3.26
N TYR A 27 2.84 3.64 -2.94
CA TYR A 27 1.72 3.29 -3.81
C TYR A 27 0.39 3.51 -3.11
N TYR A 28 -0.59 4.06 -3.83
CA TYR A 28 -1.97 4.13 -3.38
C TYR A 28 -2.78 3.04 -4.07
N CYS A 29 -3.50 2.24 -3.28
CA CYS A 29 -4.40 1.20 -3.76
C CYS A 29 -5.83 1.54 -3.33
N GLU A 30 -6.81 1.32 -4.20
CA GLU A 30 -8.20 1.73 -3.94
C GLU A 30 -8.90 0.84 -2.91
N ASP A 31 -8.47 -0.41 -2.77
CA ASP A 31 -9.01 -1.40 -1.85
C ASP A 31 -7.94 -2.35 -1.33
N LYS A 32 -8.36 -3.22 -0.41
CA LYS A 32 -7.48 -4.19 0.26
C LYS A 32 -6.90 -5.23 -0.69
N ASP A 33 -7.63 -5.60 -1.74
CA ASP A 33 -7.24 -6.70 -2.63
C ASP A 33 -6.17 -6.19 -3.61
N ALA A 34 -6.35 -4.97 -4.13
CA ALA A 34 -5.33 -4.25 -4.89
C ALA A 34 -4.06 -3.99 -4.04
N ALA A 35 -4.21 -3.65 -2.76
CA ALA A 35 -3.06 -3.48 -1.87
C ALA A 35 -2.29 -4.80 -1.65
N ARG A 36 -3.01 -5.90 -1.50
CA ARG A 36 -2.44 -7.25 -1.36
C ARG A 36 -1.68 -7.65 -2.61
N GLU A 37 -2.30 -7.53 -3.79
CA GLU A 37 -1.69 -7.87 -5.06
C GLU A 37 -0.45 -7.02 -5.30
N LYS A 38 -0.54 -5.70 -5.08
CA LYS A 38 0.60 -4.81 -5.27
C LYS A 38 1.76 -5.14 -4.36
N ALA A 39 1.49 -5.48 -3.10
CA ALA A 39 2.53 -5.90 -2.17
C ALA A 39 3.22 -7.20 -2.61
N LEU A 40 2.48 -8.16 -3.19
CA LEU A 40 3.05 -9.40 -3.71
C LEU A 40 3.88 -9.18 -4.97
N GLU A 41 3.46 -8.29 -5.88
CA GLU A 41 4.24 -7.91 -7.08
C GLU A 41 5.61 -7.32 -6.75
N LEU A 42 5.72 -6.62 -5.61
CA LEU A 42 6.95 -5.98 -5.17
C LEU A 42 7.96 -6.97 -4.54
N ILE A 43 7.51 -8.18 -4.19
CA ILE A 43 8.36 -9.20 -3.58
C ILE A 43 8.89 -10.10 -4.70
N GLU A 44 10.22 -10.15 -4.84
CA GLU A 44 10.87 -11.02 -5.83
C GLU A 44 10.56 -12.51 -5.55
N GLU A 45 10.46 -13.29 -6.62
CA GLU A 45 10.19 -14.73 -6.49
C GLU A 45 11.30 -15.43 -5.70
N GLY A 46 10.91 -16.22 -4.70
CA GLY A 46 11.85 -16.90 -3.80
C GLY A 46 12.44 -16.01 -2.70
N ALA A 47 12.11 -14.72 -2.65
CA ALA A 47 12.53 -13.85 -1.56
C ALA A 47 11.80 -14.20 -0.24
N SER A 48 12.52 -14.05 0.87
CA SER A 48 11.96 -14.15 2.22
C SER A 48 11.86 -12.75 2.83
N VAL A 49 10.65 -12.32 3.18
CA VAL A 49 10.40 -11.00 3.75
C VAL A 49 10.06 -11.14 5.23
N ALA A 50 10.84 -10.50 6.09
CA ALA A 50 10.51 -10.37 7.50
C ALA A 50 9.46 -9.25 7.67
N PHE A 51 8.37 -9.57 8.36
CA PHE A 51 7.36 -8.58 8.77
C PHE A 51 7.19 -8.64 10.28
N GLY A 52 7.04 -7.46 10.91
CA GLY A 52 6.70 -7.36 12.33
C GLY A 52 5.23 -7.70 12.59
N GLY A 53 4.80 -7.64 13.85
CA GLY A 53 3.39 -7.77 14.21
C GLY A 53 2.54 -6.62 13.67
N SER A 54 2.07 -6.74 12.42
CA SER A 54 1.26 -5.73 11.73
C SER A 54 -0.15 -6.25 11.49
N GLU A 55 -1.13 -5.59 12.09
CA GLU A 55 -2.53 -5.95 11.93
C GLU A 55 -3.05 -5.64 10.52
N THR A 56 -2.56 -4.57 9.90
CA THR A 56 -2.96 -4.19 8.54
C THR A 56 -2.51 -5.22 7.50
N ILE A 57 -1.33 -5.83 7.68
CA ILE A 57 -0.84 -6.90 6.79
C ILE A 57 -1.76 -8.14 6.86
N LYS A 58 -2.27 -8.48 8.05
CA LYS A 58 -3.25 -9.55 8.23
C LYS A 58 -4.60 -9.20 7.61
N GLN A 59 -5.06 -7.96 7.80
CA GLN A 59 -6.36 -7.50 7.27
C GLN A 59 -6.42 -7.52 5.74
N ILE A 60 -5.29 -7.26 5.06
CA ILE A 60 -5.20 -7.40 3.60
C ILE A 60 -4.93 -8.84 3.16
N GLY A 61 -4.76 -9.80 4.08
CA GLY A 61 -4.56 -11.21 3.78
C GLY A 61 -3.21 -11.53 3.13
N LEU A 62 -2.16 -10.79 3.50
CA LEU A 62 -0.80 -11.08 3.04
C LEU A 62 -0.17 -12.25 3.84
N VAL A 63 -0.64 -12.46 5.07
CA VAL A 63 -0.15 -13.44 6.06
C VAL A 63 -1.30 -14.05 6.85
#